data_AF-A0A8J8JNH3-F1
#
_entry.id   AF-A0A8J8JNH3-F1
#
_cell.length_a   1.000
_cell.length_b   1.000
_cell.length_c   1.000
_cell.angle_alpha   90.00
_cell.angle_beta   90.00
_cell.angle_gamma   90.00
#
_symmetry.space_group_name_H-M   'P 1'
#
loop_
_entity.id
_entity.type
_entity.pdbx_description
1 polymer ?
#
loop_
_entity_poly.entity_id
_entity_poly.type
_entity_poly.pdbx_seq_one_letter_code
_entity_poly.pdbx_strand_id
1 'polypeptide(L)'
;NKHWFEIAESEDFDSVQSSSLDTDDFLDDIKHMIDRLKAAGLKRVVVVDLTKEEIGVPVVRVIVPGLEMYGVDGDRMGRRCRNARKERVRGRRTVS
;
A
#
# COMPACT_ATOMS: atom_id res chain seq x y z
N ASN A 1 -18.41 8.20 10.16
CA ASN A 1 -17.27 8.91 9.57
C ASN A 1 -16.15 9.32 10.53
N LYS A 2 -16.29 9.26 11.86
CA LYS A 2 -15.19 9.62 12.79
C LYS A 2 -13.94 8.74 12.70
N HIS A 3 -14.08 7.46 12.34
CA HIS A 3 -12.95 6.51 12.28
C HIS A 3 -11.82 6.86 11.28
N TRP A 4 -12.07 7.74 10.32
CA TRP A 4 -11.07 8.17 9.33
C TRP A 4 -10.37 9.50 9.68
N PHE A 5 -10.89 10.25 10.66
CA PHE A 5 -10.46 11.62 10.96
C PHE A 5 -9.98 11.82 12.40
N GLU A 6 -9.86 10.77 13.21
CA GLU A 6 -9.11 10.86 14.47
C GLU A 6 -7.61 10.93 14.15
N ILE A 7 -7.16 12.15 13.85
CA ILE A 7 -5.73 12.47 13.72
C ILE A 7 -5.15 12.43 15.13
N ALA A 8 -4.44 11.36 15.45
CA ALA A 8 -3.81 11.18 16.77
C ALA A 8 -2.57 12.07 16.96
N GLU A 9 -1.89 12.44 15.86
CA GLU A 9 -0.67 13.24 15.83
C GLU A 9 -0.55 13.94 14.46
N SER A 10 -0.01 15.17 14.44
CA SER A 10 0.33 15.89 13.21
C SER A 10 1.84 16.07 13.13
N GLU A 11 2.44 15.66 12.01
CA GLU A 11 3.85 15.94 11.70
C GLU A 11 3.95 16.85 10.48
N ASP A 12 5.04 17.61 10.39
CA ASP A 12 5.34 18.44 9.22
C ASP A 12 5.69 17.55 8.02
N PHE A 13 5.07 17.82 6.86
CA PHE A 13 5.28 16.99 5.67
C PHE A 13 6.74 17.00 5.22
N ASP A 14 7.40 18.15 5.35
CA ASP A 14 8.80 18.35 4.97
C ASP A 14 9.79 17.59 5.89
N SER A 15 9.33 17.13 7.06
CA SER A 15 10.14 16.35 7.99
C SER A 15 10.20 14.85 7.63
N VAL A 16 9.31 14.39 6.74
CA VAL A 16 9.31 13.02 6.23
C VAL A 16 10.47 12.86 5.28
N GLN A 17 11.44 12.00 5.62
CA GLN A 17 12.47 11.59 4.67
C GLN A 17 11.82 10.84 3.50
N SER A 18 11.55 11.58 2.44
CA SER A 18 10.99 11.06 1.19
C SER A 18 12.13 10.74 0.24
N SER A 19 12.20 9.49 -0.21
CA SER A 19 12.96 9.13 -1.40
C SER A 19 12.07 9.34 -2.62
N SER A 20 11.66 10.58 -2.91
CA SER A 20 10.92 10.86 -4.13
C SER A 20 11.81 10.54 -5.32
N LEU A 21 11.22 9.82 -6.28
CA LEU A 21 11.82 9.63 -7.58
C LEU A 21 11.03 10.52 -8.52
N ASP A 22 11.64 11.62 -8.90
CA ASP A 22 11.06 12.58 -9.82
C ASP A 22 11.55 12.19 -11.22
N THR A 23 10.68 11.52 -11.97
CA THR A 23 10.89 11.15 -13.38
C THR A 23 9.85 11.85 -14.24
N ASP A 24 10.24 12.22 -15.46
CA ASP A 24 9.35 12.84 -16.45
C ASP A 24 8.60 11.79 -17.31
N ASP A 25 8.73 10.49 -16.98
CA ASP A 25 8.07 9.39 -17.68
C ASP A 25 7.23 8.51 -16.75
N PHE A 26 5.91 8.51 -16.97
CA PHE A 26 4.95 7.67 -16.25
C PHE A 26 5.27 6.18 -16.32
N LEU A 27 5.85 5.71 -17.42
CA LEU A 27 6.20 4.30 -17.55
C LEU A 27 7.32 3.93 -16.56
N ASP A 28 8.27 4.82 -16.34
CA ASP A 28 9.36 4.61 -15.41
C ASP A 28 8.89 4.67 -13.96
N ASP A 29 7.92 5.52 -13.62
CA ASP A 29 7.23 5.49 -12.32
C ASP A 29 6.57 4.14 -12.06
N ILE A 30 5.84 3.62 -13.05
CA ILE A 30 5.14 2.34 -12.95
C ILE A 30 6.15 1.20 -12.74
N LYS A 31 7.24 1.17 -13.53
CA LYS A 31 8.32 0.18 -13.36
C LYS A 31 8.94 0.29 -11.96
N HIS A 32 9.23 1.50 -11.51
CA HIS A 32 9.80 1.74 -10.19
C HIS A 32 8.90 1.19 -9.07
N MET A 33 7.59 1.50 -9.11
CA MET A 33 6.63 0.97 -8.15
C MET A 33 6.57 -0.57 -8.17
N ILE A 34 6.57 -1.19 -9.35
CA ILE A 34 6.57 -2.65 -9.50
C ILE A 34 7.83 -3.26 -8.88
N ASP A 35 9.00 -2.65 -9.10
CA ASP A 35 10.27 -3.11 -8.53
C ASP A 35 10.27 -3.01 -7.00
N ARG A 36 9.71 -1.95 -6.44
CA ARG A 36 9.53 -1.79 -4.98
C ARG A 36 8.61 -2.86 -4.41
N LEU A 37 7.49 -3.15 -5.07
CA LEU A 37 6.58 -4.25 -4.68
C LEU A 37 7.31 -5.60 -4.70
N LYS A 38 8.09 -5.86 -5.75
CA LYS A 38 8.87 -7.09 -5.91
C LYS A 38 9.95 -7.23 -4.82
N ALA A 39 10.68 -6.16 -4.52
CA ALA A 39 11.68 -6.10 -3.45
C ALA A 39 11.05 -6.37 -2.07
N ALA A 40 9.79 -5.94 -1.86
CA ALA A 40 9.01 -6.24 -0.66
C ALA A 40 8.40 -7.66 -0.63
N GLY A 41 8.73 -8.52 -1.60
CA GLY A 41 8.25 -9.91 -1.68
C GLY A 41 6.87 -10.08 -2.33
N LEU A 42 6.28 -9.03 -2.88
CA LEU A 42 5.01 -9.08 -3.61
C LEU A 42 5.27 -9.33 -5.10
N LYS A 43 5.31 -10.61 -5.48
CA LYS A 43 5.83 -11.06 -6.78
C LYS A 43 4.85 -10.96 -7.95
N ARG A 44 3.60 -10.55 -7.71
CA ARG A 44 2.55 -10.54 -8.73
C ARG A 44 1.79 -9.23 -8.71
N VAL A 45 1.65 -8.63 -9.88
CA VAL A 45 0.77 -7.51 -10.17
C VAL A 45 -0.14 -7.96 -11.32
N VAL A 46 -1.44 -7.95 -11.08
CA VAL A 46 -2.45 -8.37 -12.06
C VAL A 46 -3.22 -7.13 -12.47
N VAL A 47 -3.28 -6.86 -13.77
CA VAL A 47 -4.01 -5.73 -14.34
C VAL A 47 -5.21 -6.26 -15.10
N VAL A 48 -6.39 -5.74 -14.79
CA VAL A 48 -7.64 -6.06 -15.48
C VAL A 48 -8.10 -4.80 -16.19
N ASP A 49 -8.27 -4.90 -17.51
CA ASP A 49 -8.88 -3.84 -18.30
C ASP A 49 -10.40 -3.80 -18.04
N LEU A 50 -10.89 -2.63 -17.66
CA LEU A 50 -12.29 -2.34 -17.39
C LEU A 50 -12.82 -1.23 -18.32
N THR A 51 -12.08 -0.93 -19.39
CA THR A 51 -12.46 0.08 -20.38
C THR A 51 -13.83 -0.25 -20.95
N LYS A 52 -14.73 0.73 -20.90
CA LYS A 52 -16.03 0.66 -21.56
C LYS A 52 -15.93 1.45 -22.85
N GLU A 53 -16.03 0.78 -23.99
CA GLU A 53 -15.88 1.40 -25.31
C GLU A 53 -16.83 2.58 -25.51
N GLU A 54 -18.07 2.46 -25.02
CA GLU A 54 -19.09 3.53 -25.07
C GLU A 54 -18.67 4.83 -24.37
N ILE A 55 -17.81 4.74 -23.35
CA ILE A 55 -17.32 5.91 -22.59
C ILE A 55 -16.00 6.43 -23.20
N GLY A 56 -15.22 5.56 -23.85
CA GLY A 56 -13.95 5.93 -24.49
C GLY A 56 -12.83 6.30 -23.52
N VAL A 57 -12.99 6.02 -22.23
CA VAL A 57 -11.98 6.34 -21.19
C VAL A 57 -11.32 5.06 -20.69
N PRO A 58 -9.98 4.94 -20.77
CA PRO A 58 -9.26 3.78 -20.25
C PRO A 58 -9.38 3.67 -18.72
N VAL A 59 -9.82 2.50 -18.23
CA VAL A 59 -9.92 2.22 -16.80
C VAL A 59 -9.35 0.86 -16.52
N VAL A 60 -8.49 0.75 -15.51
CA VAL A 60 -7.90 -0.52 -15.09
C VAL A 60 -8.13 -0.79 -13.62
N ARG A 61 -8.28 -2.06 -13.26
CA ARG A 61 -8.17 -2.53 -11.89
C ARG A 61 -6.85 -3.26 -11.70
N VAL A 62 -6.03 -2.74 -10.80
CA VAL A 62 -4.77 -3.37 -10.40
C VAL A 62 -4.99 -4.17 -9.12
N ILE A 63 -4.53 -5.42 -9.13
CA ILE A 63 -4.63 -6.36 -8.01
C ILE A 63 -3.21 -6.84 -7.68
N VAL A 64 -2.76 -6.58 -6.46
CA VAL A 64 -1.45 -7.03 -5.96
C VAL A 64 -1.68 -7.98 -4.76
N PRO A 65 -1.66 -9.30 -4.97
CA PRO A 65 -1.90 -10.25 -3.88
C PRO A 65 -0.89 -10.10 -2.75
N GLY A 66 -1.39 -9.99 -1.52
CA GLY A 66 -0.57 -9.81 -0.33
C GLY A 66 -0.42 -8.35 0.12
N LEU A 67 -0.90 -7.37 -0.66
CA LEU A 67 -1.17 -6.04 -0.10
C LEU A 67 -2.25 -6.13 0.98
N GLU A 68 -2.12 -5.30 2.00
CA GLU A 68 -3.02 -5.34 3.16
C GLU A 68 -4.24 -4.45 2.88
N MET A 69 -5.43 -4.93 3.21
CA MET A 69 -6.69 -4.20 3.05
C MET A 69 -7.35 -3.86 4.39
N TYR A 70 -6.72 -4.24 5.51
CA TYR A 70 -7.26 -4.12 6.86
C TYR A 70 -7.74 -2.71 7.23
N GLY A 71 -7.07 -1.67 6.72
CA GLY A 71 -7.47 -0.28 6.95
C GLY A 71 -8.81 0.10 6.31
N VAL A 72 -9.23 -0.61 5.25
CA VAL A 72 -10.50 -0.38 4.53
C VAL A 72 -11.57 -1.38 4.97
N ASP A 73 -11.18 -2.63 5.20
CA ASP A 73 -12.05 -3.73 5.59
C ASP A 73 -11.36 -4.53 6.71
N GLY A 74 -11.85 -4.38 7.94
CA GLY A 74 -11.26 -4.99 9.14
C GLY A 74 -11.26 -6.52 9.12
N ASP A 75 -12.12 -7.15 8.33
CA ASP A 75 -12.14 -8.61 8.19
C ASP A 75 -11.02 -9.10 7.25
N ARG A 76 -10.45 -8.21 6.44
CA ARG A 76 -9.38 -8.51 5.47
C ARG A 76 -8.00 -8.26 6.04
N MET A 77 -7.72 -8.85 7.21
CA MET A 77 -6.37 -8.90 7.75
C MET A 77 -5.52 -9.94 7.00
N GLY A 78 -4.45 -9.50 6.35
CA GLY A 78 -3.48 -10.34 5.67
C GLY A 78 -2.36 -10.87 6.58
N ARG A 79 -1.43 -11.60 5.96
CA ARG A 79 -0.31 -12.23 6.69
C ARG A 79 0.67 -11.21 7.28
N ARG A 80 0.90 -10.07 6.61
CA ARG A 80 1.89 -9.08 7.06
C ARG A 80 1.36 -8.34 8.29
N CYS A 81 0.09 -7.93 8.28
CA CYS A 81 -0.57 -7.35 9.47
C CYS A 81 -0.58 -8.33 10.66
N ARG A 82 -0.89 -9.61 10.42
CA ARG A 82 -0.82 -10.65 11.47
C ARG A 82 0.59 -10.80 12.05
N ASN A 83 1.62 -10.80 11.19
CA ASN A 83 3.01 -10.93 11.63
C ASN A 83 3.47 -9.70 12.43
N ALA A 84 3.23 -8.49 11.91
CA ALA A 84 3.56 -7.25 12.61
C ALA A 84 2.87 -7.15 13.99
N ARG A 85 1.60 -7.61 14.10
CA ARG A 85 0.89 -7.69 15.39
C ARG A 85 1.57 -8.66 16.35
N LYS A 86 1.99 -9.84 15.88
CA LYS A 86 2.71 -10.83 16.69
C LYS A 86 4.06 -10.28 17.18
N GLU A 87 4.80 -9.61 16.30
CA GLU A 87 6.10 -8.99 16.63
C GLU A 87 5.97 -7.90 17.69
N ARG A 88 4.98 -7.01 17.57
CA ARG A 88 4.69 -5.99 18.59
C ARG A 88 4.36 -6.61 19.96
N VAL A 89 3.55 -7.66 19.98
CA VAL A 89 3.20 -8.39 21.21
C VAL A 89 4.42 -9.08 21.81
N ARG A 90 5.34 -9.59 20.99
CA ARG A 90 6.60 -10.20 21.44
C ARG A 90 7.53 -9.14 22.04
N GLY A 91 7.71 -8.01 21.36
CA GLY A 91 8.55 -6.90 21.84
C GLY A 91 8.12 -6.40 23.22
N ARG A 92 6.81 -6.26 23.46
CA ARG A 92 6.25 -5.82 24.74
C ARG A 92 6.45 -6.82 25.90
N ARG A 93 6.68 -8.11 25.63
CA ARG A 93 6.93 -9.14 26.67
C ARG A 93 8.39 -9.24 27.12
N THR A 94 9.32 -8.65 26.37
CA THR A 94 10.76 -8.69 26.67
C THR A 94 11.26 -7.48 27.45
N VAL A 95 10.37 -6.52 27.75
CA VAL A 95 10.67 -5.26 28.48
C VAL A 95 9.97 -5.27 29.85
N SER A 96 9.93 -6.41 30.53
CA SER A 96 9.42 -6.56 31.90
C SER A 96 10.35 -7.43 32.72
#